data_AF-A0A1I4WJ90-F1
#
_entry.id   AF-A0A1I4WJ90-F1
#
_cell.length_a   1.000
_cell.length_b   1.000
_cell.length_c   1.000
_cell.angle_alpha   90.00
_cell.angle_beta   90.00
_cell.angle_gamma   90.00
#
_symmetry.space_group_name_H-M   'P 1'
#
loop_
_entity.id
_entity.type
_entity.pdbx_description
1 polymer ?
#
loop_
_entity_poly.entity_id
_entity_poly.type
_entity_poly.pdbx_seq_one_letter_code
_entity_poly.pdbx_strand_id
1 'polypeptide(L)'
;MSDIASSSFVRRDLLTERPAPMKTTGFVGLMRTRLFNSPTNILLTIVGALLLWFTIVPSVRFLMVDAVWSGKDRTACLAENAGFAVGACWPYIQAKLPQLIYGFYPEAERWRVNLAFVLAAVLLVPLLVPRLPAKGLNASLFFFAFPVVAFFLLHGGGIKGFGLSWTAGLLELFDESIIGAGQAVLGFSKTSAVAPLLWAVGNFIVLFGTAISWLILPLTWLRDQIQGAGQSVWADFAVTTVVVSLIAFGLGGGLRTGWRALASSIAAFVAIAAVIKLMGLDRGGLPVVTTNLWGGLLVTLVVSVTGIVTSLPIGIALALGRRSTIPLIRIFSIAFIEFWRGVPLITVLFFATYMLPLFLPGNFTVDGLVRALIGIALFTGAYQAENVRGGLAAIPRGQGEAAAALGLSWWKTTSLIVLPQALRHVIPNLVNSFISLFKDTSLVSIVALFDLLGSLRASFSDPKWSTPSTAFTGFAFAGIIYFIFCFGMSRYSLFVEHRLNAHRRN
;
A
#
# COMPACT_ATOMS: atom_id res chain seq x y z
N MET A 1 15.31 85.28 1.91
CA MET A 1 14.22 84.37 2.32
C MET A 1 14.78 82.97 2.28
N SER A 2 15.34 82.58 3.42
CA SER A 2 15.78 81.25 3.79
C SER A 2 14.57 80.35 4.09
N ASP A 3 14.83 79.04 4.14
CA ASP A 3 13.96 77.97 4.66
C ASP A 3 12.80 77.62 3.71
N ILE A 4 12.82 76.48 3.00
CA ILE A 4 12.57 75.13 3.54
C ILE A 4 13.43 74.12 2.76
N ALA A 5 14.57 73.72 3.31
CA ALA A 5 15.38 72.62 2.79
C ALA A 5 14.92 71.29 3.44
N SER A 6 14.19 70.50 2.66
CA SER A 6 14.08 69.03 2.71
C SER A 6 14.43 68.31 4.03
N SER A 7 13.48 68.18 4.95
CA SER A 7 13.53 67.15 5.99
C SER A 7 12.79 65.89 5.54
N SER A 8 13.26 65.20 4.50
CA SER A 8 12.80 63.83 4.26
C SER A 8 13.64 62.87 5.10
N PHE A 9 13.09 62.43 6.23
CA PHE A 9 13.65 61.38 7.08
C PHE A 9 13.50 59.99 6.42
N VAL A 10 13.88 59.87 5.15
CA VAL A 10 13.83 58.59 4.42
C VAL A 10 15.25 58.08 4.27
N ARG A 11 15.55 57.02 5.03
CA ARG A 11 16.85 56.37 5.05
C ARG A 11 17.19 55.81 3.67
N ARG A 12 18.39 56.12 3.16
CA ARG A 12 18.85 55.72 1.81
C ARG A 12 19.52 54.35 1.78
N ASP A 13 19.99 53.87 2.91
CA ASP A 13 20.69 52.58 3.03
C ASP A 13 19.87 51.57 3.84
N LEU A 14 19.87 50.32 3.37
CA LEU A 14 19.29 49.20 4.12
C LEU A 14 20.08 48.99 5.42
N LEU A 15 19.35 48.91 6.54
CA LEU A 15 19.93 48.55 7.84
C LEU A 15 20.58 47.17 7.76
N THR A 16 21.80 47.06 8.27
CA THR A 16 22.43 45.75 8.50
C THR A 16 21.54 44.91 9.40
N GLU A 17 21.24 43.68 8.97
CA GLU A 17 20.38 42.76 9.69
C GLU A 17 20.96 42.51 11.09
N ARG A 18 20.24 42.91 12.13
CA ARG A 18 20.64 42.67 13.52
C ARG A 18 20.15 41.28 13.92
N PRO A 19 20.94 40.47 14.64
CA PRO A 19 20.45 39.21 15.19
C PRO A 19 19.25 39.48 16.10
N ALA A 20 18.24 38.62 16.03
CA ALA A 20 17.07 38.72 16.87
C ALA A 20 17.46 38.72 18.36
N PRO A 21 16.76 39.47 19.24
CA PRO A 21 17.11 39.55 20.64
C PRO A 21 17.14 38.16 21.28
N MET A 22 18.18 37.84 22.07
CA MET A 22 18.31 36.51 22.71
C MET A 22 17.13 36.14 23.62
N LYS A 23 16.32 37.12 24.06
CA LYS A 23 15.11 36.90 24.84
C LYS A 23 13.95 36.29 24.03
N THR A 24 13.99 36.40 22.70
CA THR A 24 12.92 35.92 21.79
C THR A 24 13.34 34.68 20.99
N THR A 25 14.60 34.24 21.10
CA THR A 25 15.14 33.09 20.37
C THR A 25 15.74 32.05 21.30
N GLY A 26 15.78 30.79 20.87
CA GLY A 26 16.40 29.69 21.62
C GLY A 26 15.52 29.11 22.75
N PHE A 27 16.11 28.23 23.55
CA PHE A 27 15.41 27.45 24.58
C PHE A 27 14.76 28.33 25.67
N VAL A 28 15.48 29.35 26.16
CA VAL A 28 14.97 30.27 27.19
C VAL A 28 13.80 31.10 26.65
N GLY A 29 13.88 31.54 25.39
CA GLY A 29 12.78 32.21 24.69
C GLY A 29 11.57 31.29 24.56
N LEU A 30 11.75 30.03 24.16
CA LEU A 30 10.68 29.03 24.07
C LEU A 30 9.99 28.80 25.43
N MET A 31 10.76 28.62 26.51
CA MET A 31 10.20 28.41 27.85
C MET A 31 9.33 29.59 28.28
N ARG A 32 9.86 30.82 28.20
CA ARG A 32 9.10 32.01 28.63
C ARG A 32 7.91 32.33 27.74
N THR A 33 8.02 32.13 26.42
CA THR A 33 6.98 32.57 25.47
C THR A 33 5.90 31.52 25.22
N ARG A 34 6.21 30.22 25.37
CA ARG A 34 5.25 29.14 25.08
C ARG A 34 4.87 28.28 26.28
N LEU A 35 5.82 27.98 27.17
CA LEU A 35 5.59 27.05 28.29
C LEU A 35 5.07 27.75 29.55
N PHE A 36 5.61 28.93 29.90
CA PHE A 36 5.30 29.61 31.16
C PHE A 36 4.75 31.04 30.97
N ASN A 37 4.14 31.33 29.83
CA ASN A 37 3.62 32.67 29.50
C ASN A 37 2.24 32.98 30.13
N SER A 38 1.50 31.97 30.59
CA SER A 38 0.19 32.14 31.25
C SER A 38 -0.03 31.07 32.32
N PRO A 39 -0.86 31.31 33.36
CA PRO A 39 -1.15 30.32 34.39
C PRO A 39 -1.64 28.97 33.83
N THR A 40 -2.46 29.00 32.77
CA THR A 40 -2.94 27.80 32.08
C THR A 40 -1.81 27.04 31.40
N ASN A 41 -0.89 27.74 30.72
CA ASN A 41 0.25 27.09 30.07
C ASN A 41 1.26 26.54 31.08
N ILE A 42 1.44 27.22 32.22
CA ILE A 42 2.22 26.70 33.35
C ILE A 42 1.61 25.39 33.85
N LEU A 43 0.29 25.35 34.09
CA LEU A 43 -0.41 24.14 34.51
C LEU A 43 -0.27 23.02 33.47
N LEU A 44 -0.52 23.30 32.19
CA LEU A 44 -0.38 22.31 31.10
C LEU A 44 1.06 21.81 30.97
N THR A 45 2.05 22.68 31.19
CA THR A 45 3.47 22.30 31.18
C THR A 45 3.80 21.39 32.36
N ILE A 46 3.33 21.71 33.57
CA ILE A 46 3.54 20.86 34.76
C ILE A 46 2.85 19.51 34.57
N VAL A 47 1.57 19.50 34.14
CA VAL A 47 0.82 18.27 33.88
C VAL A 47 1.50 17.45 32.78
N GLY A 48 1.94 18.09 31.69
CA GLY A 48 2.68 17.42 30.62
C GLY A 48 4.01 16.84 31.09
N ALA A 49 4.76 17.57 31.92
CA ALA A 49 6.00 17.08 32.51
C ALA A 49 5.76 15.90 33.47
N LEU A 50 4.73 15.97 34.31
CA LEU A 50 4.33 14.86 35.19
C LEU A 50 3.89 13.64 34.38
N LEU A 51 3.09 13.82 33.32
CA LEU A 51 2.69 12.73 32.42
C LEU A 51 3.91 12.08 31.76
N LEU A 52 4.85 12.86 31.25
CA LEU A 52 6.10 12.33 30.68
C LEU A 52 6.93 11.60 31.74
N TRP A 53 7.01 12.13 32.96
CA TRP A 53 7.69 11.47 34.07
C TRP A 53 7.04 10.12 34.42
N PHE A 54 5.72 10.08 34.61
CA PHE A 54 4.97 8.87 34.97
C PHE A 54 4.85 7.85 33.83
N THR A 55 5.13 8.22 32.58
CA THR A 55 5.10 7.28 31.44
C THR A 55 6.50 6.83 31.04
N ILE A 56 7.43 7.77 30.85
CA ILE A 56 8.78 7.47 30.35
C ILE A 56 9.62 6.81 31.43
N VAL A 57 9.62 7.31 32.68
CA VAL A 57 10.50 6.76 33.73
C VAL A 57 10.16 5.29 34.02
N PRO A 58 8.89 4.89 34.23
CA PRO A 58 8.56 3.48 34.39
C PRO A 58 8.84 2.64 33.14
N SER A 59 8.64 3.19 31.93
CA SER A 59 8.93 2.46 30.68
C SER A 59 10.43 2.19 30.50
N VAL A 60 11.28 3.17 30.79
CA VAL A 60 12.75 3.02 30.73
C VAL A 60 13.23 2.04 31.81
N ARG A 61 12.67 2.13 33.02
CA ARG A 61 12.95 1.17 34.08
C ARG A 61 12.57 -0.25 33.66
N PHE A 62 11.34 -0.45 33.20
CA PHE A 62 10.86 -1.74 32.71
C PHE A 62 11.69 -2.30 31.54
N LEU A 63 11.98 -1.49 30.52
CA LEU A 63 12.63 -1.97 29.28
C LEU A 63 14.13 -2.17 29.39
N MET A 64 14.80 -1.38 30.24
CA MET A 64 16.27 -1.33 30.28
C MET A 64 16.86 -1.64 31.65
N VAL A 65 16.36 -1.01 32.71
CA VAL A 65 16.98 -1.10 34.06
C VAL A 65 16.65 -2.42 34.74
N ASP A 66 15.36 -2.74 34.80
CA ASP A 66 14.81 -3.92 35.47
C ASP A 66 14.65 -5.09 34.48
N ALA A 67 15.25 -5.01 33.29
CA ALA A 67 15.07 -5.99 32.23
C ALA A 67 16.02 -7.19 32.38
N VAL A 68 15.51 -8.37 32.04
CA VAL A 68 16.30 -9.60 31.93
C VAL A 68 16.79 -9.74 30.50
N TRP A 69 18.10 -9.87 30.32
CA TRP A 69 18.76 -9.91 29.00
C TRP A 69 19.16 -11.32 28.55
N SER A 70 19.31 -12.25 29.49
CA SER A 70 19.76 -13.63 29.24
C SER A 70 18.92 -14.63 30.06
N GLY A 71 18.60 -15.77 29.46
CA GLY A 71 17.77 -16.81 30.08
C GLY A 71 17.42 -17.92 29.09
N LYS A 72 17.19 -19.14 29.58
CA LYS A 72 16.85 -20.31 28.74
C LYS A 72 15.34 -20.58 28.64
N ASP A 73 14.59 -20.09 29.61
CA ASP A 73 13.18 -20.38 29.87
C ASP A 73 12.56 -19.33 30.79
N ARG A 74 11.25 -19.45 31.05
CA ARG A 74 10.48 -18.53 31.90
C ARG A 74 11.06 -18.28 33.28
N THR A 75 11.79 -19.24 33.87
CA THR A 75 12.30 -19.11 35.24
C THR A 75 13.26 -17.93 35.40
N ALA A 76 14.00 -17.60 34.34
CA ALA A 76 14.87 -16.43 34.30
C ALA A 76 14.11 -15.09 34.40
N CYS A 77 12.81 -15.08 34.05
CA CYS A 77 11.96 -13.90 34.05
C CYS A 77 10.95 -13.88 35.22
N LEU A 78 11.21 -14.65 36.28
CA LEU A 78 10.43 -14.62 37.52
C LEU A 78 11.18 -13.84 38.61
N ALA A 79 10.44 -13.02 39.37
CA ALA A 79 11.01 -12.18 40.43
C ALA A 79 11.77 -12.98 41.50
N GLU A 80 11.31 -14.18 41.80
CA GLU A 80 11.95 -15.12 42.74
C GLU A 80 13.40 -15.45 42.37
N ASN A 81 13.69 -15.54 41.06
CA ASN A 81 15.01 -15.92 40.57
C ASN A 81 15.87 -14.70 40.16
N ALA A 82 15.23 -13.60 39.77
CA ALA A 82 15.94 -12.38 39.39
C ALA A 82 16.45 -11.60 40.60
N GLY A 83 15.81 -11.70 41.77
CA GLY A 83 16.20 -10.98 42.99
C GLY A 83 15.85 -9.48 42.98
N PHE A 84 15.14 -9.00 41.96
CA PHE A 84 14.60 -7.64 41.83
C PHE A 84 13.24 -7.70 41.12
N ALA A 85 12.51 -6.59 41.12
CA ALA A 85 11.24 -6.49 40.39
C ALA A 85 11.50 -6.68 38.88
N VAL A 86 11.00 -7.77 38.28
CA VAL A 86 11.32 -8.10 36.88
C VAL A 86 10.53 -7.20 35.93
N GLY A 87 11.28 -6.46 35.12
CA GLY A 87 10.80 -5.72 33.97
C GLY A 87 10.68 -6.59 32.72
N ALA A 88 11.24 -6.13 31.60
CA ALA A 88 11.11 -6.78 30.31
C ALA A 88 11.89 -8.12 30.22
N CYS A 89 11.28 -9.14 29.63
CA CYS A 89 11.88 -10.46 29.39
C CYS A 89 12.43 -10.56 27.96
N TRP A 90 13.62 -10.04 27.70
CA TRP A 90 14.23 -10.06 26.36
C TRP A 90 14.58 -11.47 25.82
N PRO A 91 14.93 -12.48 26.65
CA PRO A 91 15.13 -13.85 26.19
C PRO A 91 13.91 -14.46 25.48
N TYR A 92 12.70 -14.10 25.94
CA TYR A 92 11.46 -14.49 25.25
C TYR A 92 11.39 -13.91 23.84
N ILE A 93 11.72 -12.62 23.67
CA ILE A 93 11.75 -11.98 22.34
C ILE A 93 12.79 -12.65 21.45
N GLN A 94 13.98 -12.94 21.97
CA GLN A 94 15.03 -13.64 21.21
C GLN A 94 14.58 -15.04 20.78
N ALA A 95 13.93 -15.79 21.68
CA ALA A 95 13.41 -17.12 21.38
C ALA A 95 12.24 -17.11 20.38
N LYS A 96 11.41 -16.06 20.39
CA LYS A 96 10.24 -15.92 19.51
C LYS A 96 10.47 -15.04 18.29
N LEU A 97 11.66 -14.48 18.12
CA LEU A 97 12.00 -13.61 17.00
C LEU A 97 11.70 -14.26 15.63
N PRO A 98 12.00 -15.56 15.39
CA PRO A 98 11.62 -16.20 14.13
C PRO A 98 10.10 -16.22 13.89
N GLN A 99 9.30 -16.48 14.93
CA GLN A 99 7.84 -16.44 14.83
C GLN A 99 7.33 -15.01 14.59
N LEU A 100 7.97 -14.00 15.19
CA LEU A 100 7.60 -12.59 14.99
C LEU A 100 7.96 -12.07 13.60
N ILE A 101 9.01 -12.59 12.96
CA ILE A 101 9.44 -12.17 11.62
C ILE A 101 8.72 -12.98 10.54
N TYR A 102 8.72 -14.30 10.66
CA TYR A 102 8.27 -15.23 9.62
C TYR A 102 6.87 -15.83 9.89
N GLY A 103 6.30 -15.66 11.08
CA GLY A 103 5.05 -16.34 11.45
C GLY A 103 5.24 -17.85 11.52
N PHE A 104 4.38 -18.58 10.81
CA PHE A 104 4.40 -20.05 10.72
C PHE A 104 5.09 -20.57 9.46
N TYR A 105 5.88 -19.71 8.78
CA TYR A 105 6.55 -20.06 7.54
C TYR A 105 7.57 -21.19 7.78
N PRO A 106 7.58 -22.27 6.97
CA PRO A 106 8.45 -23.42 7.15
C PRO A 106 9.93 -23.04 7.22
N GLU A 107 10.68 -23.62 8.16
CA GLU A 107 12.06 -23.21 8.44
C GLU A 107 12.97 -23.34 7.22
N ALA A 108 12.84 -24.45 6.49
CA ALA A 108 13.60 -24.74 5.28
C ALA A 108 13.39 -23.70 4.17
N GLU A 109 12.27 -22.96 4.20
CA GLU A 109 11.87 -22.03 3.13
C GLU A 109 11.99 -20.55 3.55
N ARG A 110 12.42 -20.25 4.78
CA ARG A 110 12.58 -18.87 5.27
C ARG A 110 13.57 -18.03 4.47
N TRP A 111 14.49 -18.67 3.74
CA TRP A 111 15.40 -17.99 2.82
C TRP A 111 14.65 -17.17 1.75
N ARG A 112 13.45 -17.63 1.34
CA ARG A 112 12.59 -16.93 0.38
C ARG A 112 12.08 -15.61 0.94
N VAL A 113 11.70 -15.60 2.21
CA VAL A 113 11.27 -14.39 2.94
C VAL A 113 12.44 -13.40 3.07
N ASN A 114 13.62 -13.91 3.44
CA ASN A 114 14.83 -13.08 3.52
C ASN A 114 15.20 -12.47 2.17
N LEU A 115 15.14 -13.26 1.10
CA LEU A 115 15.37 -12.76 -0.25
C LEU A 115 14.34 -11.71 -0.64
N ALA A 116 13.06 -11.90 -0.30
CA ALA A 116 12.02 -10.89 -0.55
C ALA A 116 12.31 -9.58 0.20
N PHE A 117 12.74 -9.63 1.46
CA PHE A 117 13.13 -8.43 2.22
C PHE A 117 14.37 -7.75 1.65
N VAL A 118 15.39 -8.52 1.25
CA VAL A 118 16.60 -7.98 0.62
C VAL A 118 16.24 -7.31 -0.70
N LEU A 119 15.44 -7.95 -1.57
CA LEU A 119 14.99 -7.36 -2.83
C LEU A 119 14.17 -6.10 -2.61
N ALA A 120 13.24 -6.11 -1.64
CA ALA A 120 12.49 -4.92 -1.25
C ALA A 120 13.42 -3.78 -0.84
N ALA A 121 14.42 -4.05 0.01
CA ALA A 121 15.38 -3.04 0.47
C ALA A 121 16.26 -2.52 -0.68
N VAL A 122 16.77 -3.41 -1.54
CA VAL A 122 17.61 -3.07 -2.70
C VAL A 122 16.86 -2.18 -3.70
N LEU A 123 15.56 -2.38 -3.86
CA LEU A 123 14.74 -1.54 -4.75
C LEU A 123 14.24 -0.26 -4.05
N LEU A 124 13.91 -0.33 -2.76
CA LEU A 124 13.40 0.80 -1.99
C LEU A 124 14.49 1.82 -1.66
N VAL A 125 15.66 1.42 -1.16
CA VAL A 125 16.71 2.35 -0.71
C VAL A 125 17.14 3.31 -1.84
N PRO A 126 17.42 2.85 -3.07
CA PRO A 126 17.73 3.75 -4.17
C PRO A 126 16.59 4.69 -4.56
N LEU A 127 15.33 4.27 -4.36
CA LEU A 127 14.15 5.11 -4.58
C LEU A 127 14.09 6.26 -3.56
N LEU A 128 14.50 5.99 -2.31
CA LEU A 128 14.55 6.98 -1.24
C LEU A 128 15.73 7.96 -1.41
N VAL A 129 16.85 7.53 -2.00
CA VAL A 129 18.03 8.39 -2.19
C VAL A 129 17.83 9.33 -3.39
N PRO A 130 17.71 10.65 -3.19
CA PRO A 130 17.23 11.47 -4.28
C PRO A 130 18.25 11.78 -5.38
N ARG A 131 19.52 11.41 -5.18
CA ARG A 131 20.66 11.67 -6.08
C ARG A 131 20.84 10.63 -7.16
N LEU A 132 20.21 9.46 -7.04
CA LEU A 132 20.45 8.35 -7.96
C LEU A 132 19.71 8.52 -9.30
N PRO A 133 20.33 8.12 -10.43
CA PRO A 133 19.71 8.16 -11.76
C PRO A 133 18.63 7.07 -11.92
N ALA A 134 17.89 7.11 -13.03
CA ALA A 134 16.92 6.09 -13.45
C ALA A 134 15.77 5.78 -12.45
N LYS A 135 15.35 6.76 -11.64
CA LYS A 135 14.28 6.57 -10.65
C LYS A 135 12.95 6.10 -11.21
N GLY A 136 12.59 6.52 -12.42
CA GLY A 136 11.35 6.06 -13.07
C GLY A 136 11.36 4.54 -13.27
N LEU A 137 12.49 3.99 -13.73
CA LEU A 137 12.68 2.55 -13.90
C LEU A 137 12.69 1.84 -12.54
N ASN A 138 13.44 2.34 -11.56
CA ASN A 138 13.49 1.72 -10.23
C ASN A 138 12.11 1.74 -9.53
N ALA A 139 11.35 2.83 -9.67
CA ALA A 139 9.98 2.91 -9.19
C ALA A 139 9.08 1.86 -9.87
N SER A 140 9.22 1.70 -11.19
CA SER A 140 8.46 0.68 -11.93
C SER A 140 8.80 -0.73 -11.45
N LEU A 141 10.08 -1.03 -11.24
CA LEU A 141 10.53 -2.31 -10.69
C LEU A 141 9.98 -2.55 -9.29
N PHE A 142 10.04 -1.55 -8.41
CA PHE A 142 9.56 -1.69 -7.02
C PHE A 142 8.04 -1.82 -6.90
N PHE A 143 7.27 -1.04 -7.66
CA PHE A 143 5.81 -1.00 -7.50
C PHE A 143 5.07 -2.02 -8.37
N PHE A 144 5.64 -2.48 -9.49
CA PHE A 144 4.96 -3.41 -10.40
C PHE A 144 5.66 -4.77 -10.49
N ALA A 145 6.96 -4.80 -10.74
CA ALA A 145 7.67 -6.07 -10.92
C ALA A 145 7.86 -6.82 -9.59
N PHE A 146 8.28 -6.11 -8.54
CA PHE A 146 8.59 -6.71 -7.25
C PHE A 146 7.39 -7.39 -6.57
N PRO A 147 6.17 -6.82 -6.51
CA PRO A 147 5.04 -7.53 -5.91
C PRO A 147 4.73 -8.85 -6.61
N VAL A 148 4.88 -8.92 -7.94
CA VAL A 148 4.70 -10.16 -8.71
C VAL A 148 5.80 -11.16 -8.40
N VAL A 149 7.06 -10.74 -8.41
CA VAL A 149 8.20 -11.60 -8.05
C VAL A 149 8.09 -12.09 -6.61
N ALA A 150 7.75 -11.21 -5.67
CA ALA A 150 7.56 -11.52 -4.27
C ALA A 150 6.42 -12.51 -4.05
N PHE A 151 5.32 -12.40 -4.80
CA PHE A 151 4.24 -13.38 -4.74
C PHE A 151 4.73 -14.79 -5.10
N PHE A 152 5.39 -14.97 -6.26
CA PHE A 152 5.91 -16.28 -6.65
C PHE A 152 7.04 -16.76 -5.74
N LEU A 153 7.85 -15.85 -5.21
CA LEU A 153 8.92 -16.19 -4.27
C LEU A 153 8.36 -16.67 -2.92
N LEU A 154 7.33 -16.00 -2.38
CA LEU A 154 6.76 -16.30 -1.07
C LEU A 154 5.73 -17.43 -1.11
N HIS A 155 4.91 -17.51 -2.16
CA HIS A 155 3.89 -18.54 -2.30
C HIS A 155 4.45 -19.81 -2.93
N GLY A 156 5.43 -19.69 -3.82
CA GLY A 156 5.85 -20.78 -4.68
C GLY A 156 4.82 -21.09 -5.77
N GLY A 157 4.91 -22.30 -6.31
CA GLY A 157 4.11 -22.76 -7.44
C GLY A 157 4.67 -22.31 -8.78
N GLY A 158 4.20 -22.98 -9.83
CA GLY A 158 4.54 -22.69 -11.22
C GLY A 158 3.38 -22.04 -11.95
N ILE A 159 3.68 -21.51 -13.13
CA ILE A 159 2.68 -20.99 -14.05
C ILE A 159 2.34 -22.06 -15.09
N LYS A 160 1.06 -22.21 -15.44
CA LYS A 160 0.62 -23.15 -16.49
C LYS A 160 0.49 -22.50 -17.87
N GLY A 161 0.52 -21.18 -17.90
CA GLY A 161 0.49 -20.34 -19.10
C GLY A 161 0.81 -18.89 -18.72
N PHE A 162 0.86 -18.01 -19.72
CA PHE A 162 1.20 -16.59 -19.60
C PHE A 162 0.10 -15.70 -20.22
N GLY A 163 0.43 -14.44 -20.57
CA GLY A 163 -0.52 -13.38 -20.93
C GLY A 163 -1.73 -13.79 -21.78
N LEU A 164 -1.59 -14.61 -22.81
CA LEU A 164 -2.74 -15.07 -23.61
C LEU A 164 -3.67 -15.96 -22.78
N SER A 165 -3.15 -16.99 -22.11
CA SER A 165 -3.98 -17.87 -21.29
C SER A 165 -4.59 -17.15 -20.09
N TRP A 166 -3.88 -16.19 -19.48
CA TRP A 166 -4.39 -15.39 -18.38
C TRP A 166 -5.50 -14.44 -18.83
N THR A 167 -5.33 -13.77 -19.98
CA THR A 167 -6.37 -12.88 -20.53
C THR A 167 -7.58 -13.66 -21.00
N ALA A 168 -7.40 -14.78 -21.69
CA ALA A 168 -8.47 -15.68 -22.09
C ALA A 168 -9.24 -16.23 -20.87
N GLY A 169 -8.51 -16.73 -19.85
CA GLY A 169 -9.13 -17.25 -18.63
C GLY A 169 -9.86 -16.16 -17.82
N LEU A 170 -9.33 -14.94 -17.76
CA LEU A 170 -10.02 -13.83 -17.08
C LEU A 170 -11.31 -13.44 -17.81
N LEU A 171 -11.26 -13.34 -19.14
CA LEU A 171 -12.44 -13.04 -19.95
C LEU A 171 -13.49 -14.15 -19.87
N GLU A 172 -13.07 -15.40 -19.85
CA GLU A 172 -13.94 -16.56 -19.66
C GLU A 172 -14.59 -16.56 -18.27
N LEU A 173 -13.83 -16.31 -17.19
CA LEU A 173 -14.38 -16.17 -15.84
C LEU A 173 -15.39 -15.02 -15.73
N PHE A 174 -15.11 -13.89 -16.40
CA PHE A 174 -16.04 -12.76 -16.44
C PHE A 174 -17.32 -13.11 -17.19
N ASP A 175 -17.19 -13.80 -18.33
CA ASP A 175 -18.31 -14.26 -19.14
C ASP A 175 -19.18 -15.28 -18.39
N GLU A 176 -18.56 -16.28 -17.76
CA GLU A 176 -19.23 -17.25 -16.89
C GLU A 176 -19.97 -16.56 -15.73
N SER A 177 -19.39 -15.51 -15.14
CA SER A 177 -20.06 -14.73 -14.10
C SER A 177 -21.29 -13.97 -14.61
N ILE A 178 -21.26 -13.45 -15.84
CA ILE A 178 -22.42 -12.77 -16.46
C ILE A 178 -23.52 -13.78 -16.73
N ILE A 179 -23.18 -14.90 -17.38
CA ILE A 179 -24.13 -15.96 -17.71
C ILE A 179 -24.73 -16.52 -16.41
N GLY A 180 -23.92 -16.79 -15.39
CA GLY A 180 -24.35 -17.25 -14.08
C GLY A 180 -25.30 -16.27 -13.39
N ALA A 181 -25.01 -14.96 -13.44
CA ALA A 181 -25.91 -13.93 -12.92
C ALA A 181 -27.25 -13.90 -13.67
N GLY A 182 -27.23 -14.02 -15.00
CA GLY A 182 -28.43 -14.13 -15.83
C GLY A 182 -29.27 -15.36 -15.48
N GLN A 183 -28.63 -16.51 -15.29
CA GLN A 183 -29.28 -17.75 -14.86
C GLN A 183 -29.88 -17.64 -13.46
N ALA A 184 -29.21 -16.96 -12.53
CA ALA A 184 -29.74 -16.70 -11.19
C ALA A 184 -31.02 -15.84 -11.26
N VAL A 185 -31.03 -14.77 -12.07
CA VAL A 185 -32.22 -13.93 -12.29
C VAL A 185 -33.36 -14.74 -12.91
N LEU A 186 -33.08 -15.62 -13.88
CA LEU A 186 -34.06 -16.55 -14.45
C LEU A 186 -34.60 -17.53 -13.40
N GLY A 187 -33.77 -17.95 -12.45
CA GLY A 187 -34.19 -18.74 -11.28
C GLY A 187 -35.20 -17.98 -10.41
N PHE A 188 -34.90 -16.73 -10.05
CA PHE A 188 -35.81 -15.87 -9.27
C PHE A 188 -37.12 -15.56 -10.00
N SER A 189 -37.06 -15.44 -11.33
CA SER A 189 -38.26 -15.25 -12.18
C SER A 189 -39.31 -16.34 -11.98
N LYS A 190 -38.93 -17.57 -11.61
CA LYS A 190 -39.88 -18.68 -11.42
C LYS A 190 -40.73 -18.54 -10.15
N THR A 191 -40.33 -17.70 -9.21
CA THR A 191 -40.91 -17.60 -7.86
C THR A 191 -41.50 -16.22 -7.54
N SER A 192 -41.37 -15.25 -8.44
CA SER A 192 -41.66 -13.83 -8.18
C SER A 192 -42.87 -13.33 -8.95
N ALA A 193 -43.65 -12.41 -8.37
CA ALA A 193 -44.79 -11.77 -9.03
C ALA A 193 -44.41 -10.91 -10.25
N VAL A 194 -43.14 -10.49 -10.34
CA VAL A 194 -42.59 -9.69 -11.45
C VAL A 194 -41.91 -10.58 -12.52
N ALA A 195 -42.38 -11.83 -12.65
CA ALA A 195 -41.78 -12.87 -13.49
C ALA A 195 -41.47 -12.42 -14.94
N PRO A 196 -42.36 -11.75 -15.70
CA PRO A 196 -42.07 -11.42 -17.10
C PRO A 196 -40.90 -10.45 -17.26
N LEU A 197 -40.76 -9.49 -16.34
CA LEU A 197 -39.66 -8.54 -16.33
C LEU A 197 -38.34 -9.23 -15.99
N LEU A 198 -38.34 -10.05 -14.93
CA LEU A 198 -37.15 -10.81 -14.51
C LEU A 198 -36.73 -11.83 -15.58
N TRP A 199 -37.69 -12.46 -16.25
CA TRP A 199 -37.43 -13.35 -17.38
C TRP A 199 -36.77 -12.62 -18.55
N ALA A 200 -37.30 -11.44 -18.93
CA ALA A 200 -36.74 -10.64 -20.02
C ALA A 200 -35.33 -10.14 -19.67
N VAL A 201 -35.13 -9.62 -18.45
CA VAL A 201 -33.82 -9.16 -17.96
C VAL A 201 -32.83 -10.32 -17.89
N GLY A 202 -33.23 -11.46 -17.32
CA GLY A 202 -32.38 -12.65 -17.21
C GLY A 202 -31.94 -13.17 -18.57
N ASN A 203 -32.85 -13.31 -19.54
CA ASN A 203 -32.50 -13.73 -20.90
C ASN A 203 -31.61 -12.71 -21.62
N PHE A 204 -31.85 -11.41 -21.44
CA PHE A 204 -31.00 -10.37 -22.01
C PHE A 204 -29.56 -10.47 -21.46
N ILE A 205 -29.40 -10.68 -20.15
CA ILE A 205 -28.09 -10.86 -19.52
C ILE A 205 -27.39 -12.13 -20.07
N VAL A 206 -28.12 -13.25 -20.19
CA VAL A 206 -27.56 -14.48 -20.78
C VAL A 206 -27.18 -14.29 -22.24
N LEU A 207 -28.02 -13.64 -23.06
CA LEU A 207 -27.73 -13.32 -24.46
C LEU A 207 -26.51 -12.40 -24.61
N PHE A 208 -26.36 -11.44 -23.70
CA PHE A 208 -25.19 -10.58 -23.67
C PHE A 208 -23.92 -11.36 -23.32
N GLY A 209 -23.99 -12.26 -22.33
CA GLY A 209 -22.91 -13.20 -22.01
C GLY A 209 -22.55 -14.08 -23.21
N THR A 210 -23.51 -14.77 -23.82
CA THR A 210 -23.23 -15.62 -24.99
C THR A 210 -22.62 -14.84 -26.15
N ALA A 211 -23.05 -13.59 -26.40
CA ALA A 211 -22.42 -12.72 -27.39
C ALA A 211 -20.95 -12.41 -27.04
N ILE A 212 -20.61 -12.23 -25.77
CA ILE A 212 -19.22 -12.12 -25.30
C ILE A 212 -18.48 -13.43 -25.53
N SER A 213 -19.07 -14.59 -25.23
CA SER A 213 -18.47 -15.91 -25.50
C SER A 213 -18.05 -16.06 -26.97
N TRP A 214 -18.92 -15.66 -27.91
CA TRP A 214 -18.61 -15.67 -29.34
C TRP A 214 -17.47 -14.72 -29.71
N LEU A 215 -17.39 -13.56 -29.05
CA LEU A 215 -16.34 -12.56 -29.28
C LEU A 215 -14.98 -13.03 -28.74
N ILE A 216 -14.94 -13.75 -27.62
CA ILE A 216 -13.71 -14.26 -27.02
C ILE A 216 -13.28 -15.64 -27.56
N LEU A 217 -14.14 -16.31 -28.34
CA LEU A 217 -13.92 -17.65 -28.89
C LEU A 217 -12.58 -17.81 -29.67
N PRO A 218 -12.15 -16.85 -30.51
CA PRO A 218 -10.84 -16.98 -31.18
C PRO A 218 -9.68 -17.01 -30.19
N LEU A 219 -9.80 -16.29 -29.08
CA LEU A 219 -8.79 -16.17 -28.04
C LEU A 219 -8.71 -17.46 -27.20
N THR A 220 -9.87 -17.99 -26.80
CA THR A 220 -9.96 -19.26 -26.03
C THR A 220 -9.54 -20.44 -26.88
N TRP A 221 -9.94 -20.49 -28.16
CA TRP A 221 -9.47 -21.51 -29.10
C TRP A 221 -7.94 -21.50 -29.23
N LEU A 222 -7.33 -20.31 -29.38
CA LEU A 222 -5.87 -20.20 -29.48
C LEU A 222 -5.17 -20.65 -28.19
N ARG A 223 -5.71 -20.31 -27.02
CA ARG A 223 -5.24 -20.80 -25.72
C ARG A 223 -5.24 -22.32 -25.68
N ASP A 224 -6.35 -22.95 -26.06
CA ASP A 224 -6.53 -24.41 -25.95
C ASP A 224 -5.56 -25.15 -26.88
N GLN A 225 -5.31 -24.63 -28.09
CA GLN A 225 -4.29 -25.17 -29.00
C GLN A 225 -2.88 -25.09 -28.40
N ILE A 226 -2.52 -23.96 -27.78
CA ILE A 226 -1.21 -23.77 -27.15
C ILE A 226 -1.03 -24.69 -25.93
N GLN A 227 -2.09 -24.88 -25.14
CA GLN A 227 -2.05 -25.77 -23.97
C GLN A 227 -1.94 -27.25 -24.38
N GLY A 228 -2.52 -27.64 -25.51
CA GLY A 228 -2.38 -29.00 -26.07
C GLY A 228 -0.97 -29.34 -26.56
N ALA A 229 -0.11 -28.36 -26.81
CA ALA A 229 1.22 -28.54 -27.42
C ALA A 229 2.36 -28.90 -26.44
N GLY A 230 2.07 -29.10 -25.14
CA GLY A 230 3.05 -29.58 -24.14
C GLY A 230 4.10 -28.57 -23.65
N GLN A 231 4.42 -27.51 -24.40
CA GLN A 231 5.24 -26.36 -23.96
C GLN A 231 4.39 -25.10 -23.72
N SER A 232 3.31 -25.24 -22.93
CA SER A 232 2.25 -24.23 -22.80
C SER A 232 2.75 -22.86 -22.37
N VAL A 233 3.70 -22.77 -21.44
CA VAL A 233 4.20 -21.49 -20.90
C VAL A 233 5.02 -20.71 -21.92
N TRP A 234 6.01 -21.35 -22.56
CA TRP A 234 6.93 -20.66 -23.47
C TRP A 234 6.29 -20.33 -24.81
N ALA A 235 5.39 -21.18 -25.31
CA ALA A 235 4.62 -20.90 -26.51
C ALA A 235 3.65 -19.72 -26.29
N ASP A 236 2.91 -19.72 -25.18
CA ASP A 236 2.05 -18.59 -24.78
C ASP A 236 2.87 -17.31 -24.59
N PHE A 237 4.02 -17.40 -23.91
CA PHE A 237 4.92 -16.28 -23.71
C PHE A 237 5.42 -15.67 -25.02
N ALA A 238 5.82 -16.51 -25.99
CA ALA A 238 6.28 -16.05 -27.29
C ALA A 238 5.16 -15.34 -28.08
N VAL A 239 3.96 -15.92 -28.12
CA VAL A 239 2.79 -15.30 -28.76
C VAL A 239 2.45 -13.96 -28.10
N THR A 240 2.39 -13.93 -26.77
CA THR A 240 2.16 -12.71 -25.99
C THR A 240 3.21 -11.64 -26.30
N THR A 241 4.48 -12.02 -26.36
CA THR A 241 5.60 -11.11 -26.65
C THR A 241 5.44 -10.47 -28.03
N VAL A 242 5.08 -11.26 -29.05
CA VAL A 242 4.87 -10.77 -30.41
C VAL A 242 3.69 -9.80 -30.46
N VAL A 243 2.52 -10.21 -29.92
CA VAL A 243 1.29 -9.40 -29.95
C VAL A 243 1.49 -8.07 -29.23
N VAL A 244 2.00 -8.10 -28.00
CA VAL A 244 2.19 -6.88 -27.20
C VAL A 244 3.25 -5.98 -27.82
N SER A 245 4.34 -6.54 -28.36
CA SER A 245 5.40 -5.75 -28.98
C SER A 245 4.93 -5.09 -30.29
N LEU A 246 4.07 -5.74 -31.07
CA LEU A 246 3.45 -5.15 -32.27
C LEU A 246 2.47 -4.03 -31.90
N ILE A 247 1.65 -4.23 -30.87
CA ILE A 247 0.74 -3.19 -30.37
C ILE A 247 1.53 -1.99 -29.84
N ALA A 248 2.57 -2.23 -29.03
CA ALA A 248 3.43 -1.19 -28.51
C ALA A 248 4.16 -0.42 -29.63
N PHE A 249 4.60 -1.12 -30.68
CA PHE A 249 5.19 -0.50 -31.86
C PHE A 249 4.17 0.39 -32.59
N GLY A 250 2.96 -0.12 -32.84
CA GLY A 250 1.90 0.64 -33.51
C GLY A 250 1.49 1.90 -32.74
N LEU A 251 1.20 1.76 -31.44
CA LEU A 251 0.81 2.88 -30.56
C LEU A 251 1.96 3.87 -30.33
N GLY A 252 3.20 3.38 -30.32
CA GLY A 252 4.40 4.19 -30.13
C GLY A 252 4.70 5.14 -31.28
N GLY A 253 3.98 5.06 -32.41
CA GLY A 253 4.24 5.85 -33.62
C GLY A 253 4.88 5.05 -34.76
N GLY A 254 5.02 3.74 -34.60
CA GLY A 254 5.54 2.80 -35.59
C GLY A 254 6.89 3.23 -36.18
N LEU A 255 6.91 3.41 -37.49
CA LEU A 255 8.11 3.84 -38.23
C LEU A 255 8.56 5.28 -37.87
N ARG A 256 7.69 6.14 -37.31
CA ARG A 256 8.01 7.56 -37.05
C ARG A 256 8.87 7.79 -35.82
N THR A 257 8.77 6.94 -34.81
CA THR A 257 9.52 7.01 -33.53
C THR A 257 10.68 6.01 -33.47
N GLY A 258 10.84 5.18 -34.51
CA GLY A 258 11.94 4.25 -34.69
C GLY A 258 11.86 3.00 -33.82
N TRP A 259 12.86 2.12 -33.96
CA TRP A 259 12.91 0.78 -33.34
C TRP A 259 12.99 0.77 -31.80
N ARG A 260 13.08 1.94 -31.15
CA ARG A 260 13.29 2.08 -29.71
C ARG A 260 12.14 1.50 -28.88
N ALA A 261 10.89 1.77 -29.27
CA ALA A 261 9.71 1.26 -28.57
C ALA A 261 9.66 -0.28 -28.63
N LEU A 262 9.97 -0.84 -29.80
CA LEU A 262 10.03 -2.29 -30.01
C LEU A 262 11.19 -2.90 -29.19
N ALA A 263 12.38 -2.30 -29.24
CA ALA A 263 13.54 -2.75 -28.47
C ALA A 263 13.28 -2.71 -26.96
N SER A 264 12.62 -1.67 -26.43
CA SER A 264 12.26 -1.60 -25.01
C SER A 264 11.23 -2.65 -24.61
N SER A 265 10.25 -2.93 -25.48
CA SER A 265 9.27 -3.99 -25.25
C SER A 265 9.95 -5.36 -25.20
N ILE A 266 10.76 -5.68 -26.22
CA ILE A 266 11.49 -6.93 -26.29
C ILE A 266 12.43 -7.08 -25.09
N ALA A 267 13.16 -6.04 -24.69
CA ALA A 267 14.03 -6.08 -23.52
C ALA A 267 13.24 -6.37 -22.22
N ALA A 268 12.05 -5.79 -22.05
CA ALA A 268 11.18 -6.09 -20.91
C ALA A 268 10.72 -7.56 -20.91
N PHE A 269 10.30 -8.09 -22.06
CA PHE A 269 9.93 -9.51 -22.19
C PHE A 269 11.14 -10.43 -21.96
N VAL A 270 12.33 -10.10 -22.47
CA VAL A 270 13.55 -10.87 -22.18
C VAL A 270 13.86 -10.89 -20.68
N ALA A 271 13.68 -9.77 -19.98
CA ALA A 271 13.84 -9.72 -18.53
C ALA A 271 12.80 -10.59 -17.80
N ILE A 272 11.53 -10.56 -18.23
CA ILE A 272 10.47 -11.43 -17.66
C ILE A 272 10.79 -12.91 -17.93
N ALA A 273 11.21 -13.26 -19.15
CA ALA A 273 11.63 -14.60 -19.51
C ALA A 273 12.80 -15.09 -18.64
N ALA A 274 13.80 -14.24 -18.39
CA ALA A 274 14.90 -14.55 -17.51
C ALA A 274 14.43 -14.84 -16.08
N VAL A 275 13.47 -14.05 -15.56
CA VAL A 275 12.88 -14.30 -14.23
C VAL A 275 12.11 -15.62 -14.20
N ILE A 276 11.26 -15.89 -15.19
CA ILE A 276 10.50 -17.15 -15.31
C ILE A 276 11.44 -18.34 -15.30
N LYS A 277 12.54 -18.26 -16.06
CA LYS A 277 13.53 -19.34 -16.16
C LYS A 277 14.33 -19.50 -14.87
N LEU A 278 14.80 -18.41 -14.28
CA LEU A 278 15.61 -18.40 -13.06
C LEU A 278 14.84 -18.95 -11.86
N MET A 279 13.55 -18.65 -11.77
CA MET A 279 12.66 -19.16 -10.73
C MET A 279 12.08 -20.54 -11.04
N GLY A 280 12.36 -21.11 -12.22
CA GLY A 280 11.84 -22.42 -12.65
C GLY A 280 10.31 -22.48 -12.76
N LEU A 281 9.64 -21.34 -12.98
CA LEU A 281 8.18 -21.25 -12.97
C LEU A 281 7.52 -22.08 -14.07
N ASP A 282 8.25 -22.41 -15.15
CA ASP A 282 7.82 -23.27 -16.25
C ASP A 282 7.71 -24.76 -15.87
N ARG A 283 8.38 -25.20 -14.79
CA ARG A 283 8.46 -26.61 -14.38
C ARG A 283 7.80 -26.88 -13.02
N GLY A 284 6.81 -26.06 -12.65
CA GLY A 284 6.12 -26.18 -11.36
C GLY A 284 6.70 -25.28 -10.26
N GLY A 285 7.78 -24.55 -10.54
CA GLY A 285 8.33 -23.52 -9.65
C GLY A 285 8.85 -24.07 -8.32
N LEU A 286 8.77 -23.24 -7.29
CA LEU A 286 9.17 -23.58 -5.93
C LEU A 286 8.06 -24.34 -5.18
N PRO A 287 8.37 -25.15 -4.15
CA PRO A 287 7.37 -25.77 -3.28
C PRO A 287 6.32 -24.76 -2.78
N VAL A 288 5.04 -25.13 -2.87
CA VAL A 288 3.94 -24.23 -2.51
C VAL A 288 3.85 -24.07 -1.00
N VAL A 289 3.91 -22.83 -0.53
CA VAL A 289 3.65 -22.44 0.86
C VAL A 289 2.35 -21.66 0.88
N THR A 290 1.32 -22.29 1.45
CA THR A 290 -0.01 -21.71 1.57
C THR A 290 0.01 -20.48 2.48
N THR A 291 -0.81 -19.50 2.12
CA THR A 291 -0.94 -18.17 2.76
C THR A 291 -1.39 -18.23 4.23
N ASN A 292 -2.03 -19.31 4.65
CA ASN A 292 -2.36 -19.57 6.06
C ASN A 292 -1.13 -19.78 6.96
N LEU A 293 0.02 -20.15 6.39
CA LEU A 293 1.29 -20.30 7.11
C LEU A 293 2.07 -18.98 7.18
N TRP A 294 1.64 -17.95 6.44
CA TRP A 294 2.30 -16.67 6.46
C TRP A 294 1.95 -15.93 7.75
N GLY A 295 2.93 -15.23 8.33
CA GLY A 295 2.65 -14.39 9.48
C GLY A 295 3.78 -13.45 9.85
N GLY A 296 3.64 -12.84 11.02
CA GLY A 296 4.60 -11.92 11.60
C GLY A 296 4.76 -10.64 10.80
N LEU A 297 5.97 -10.09 10.86
CA LEU A 297 6.38 -8.88 10.14
C LEU A 297 6.21 -9.04 8.62
N LEU A 298 6.38 -10.26 8.08
CA LEU A 298 6.16 -10.53 6.67
C LEU A 298 4.75 -10.13 6.23
N VAL A 299 3.70 -10.59 6.92
CA VAL A 299 2.31 -10.26 6.56
C VAL A 299 2.02 -8.78 6.75
N THR A 300 2.53 -8.16 7.83
CA THR A 300 2.43 -6.71 8.04
C THR A 300 3.01 -5.92 6.86
N LEU A 301 4.18 -6.32 6.34
CA LEU A 301 4.82 -5.67 5.20
C LEU A 301 4.09 -5.95 3.88
N VAL A 302 3.65 -7.19 3.64
CA VAL A 302 2.88 -7.55 2.43
C VAL A 302 1.58 -6.74 2.37
N VAL A 303 0.82 -6.68 3.47
CA VAL A 303 -0.45 -5.95 3.54
C VAL A 303 -0.23 -4.46 3.37
N SER A 304 0.74 -3.88 4.07
CA SER A 304 1.00 -2.44 3.98
C SER A 304 1.51 -2.02 2.61
N VAL A 305 2.52 -2.71 2.04
CA VAL A 305 3.06 -2.40 0.72
C VAL A 305 1.96 -2.55 -0.33
N THR A 306 1.26 -3.67 -0.38
CA THR A 306 0.19 -3.91 -1.35
C THR A 306 -0.92 -2.87 -1.24
N GLY A 307 -1.36 -2.54 -0.02
CA GLY A 307 -2.36 -1.49 0.21
C GLY A 307 -1.89 -0.11 -0.26
N ILE A 308 -0.63 0.26 0.02
CA ILE A 308 -0.03 1.53 -0.44
C ILE A 308 0.01 1.59 -1.98
N VAL A 309 0.50 0.52 -2.63
CA VAL A 309 0.64 0.46 -4.09
C VAL A 309 -0.71 0.51 -4.78
N THR A 310 -1.69 -0.27 -4.32
CA THR A 310 -2.99 -0.43 -4.99
C THR A 310 -3.93 0.74 -4.70
N SER A 311 -3.86 1.34 -3.52
CA SER A 311 -4.76 2.43 -3.14
C SER A 311 -4.52 3.73 -3.92
N LEU A 312 -3.28 4.02 -4.31
CA LEU A 312 -2.98 5.28 -5.01
C LEU A 312 -3.58 5.33 -6.43
N PRO A 313 -3.44 4.30 -7.30
CA PRO A 313 -4.14 4.24 -8.58
C PRO A 313 -5.67 4.27 -8.43
N ILE A 314 -6.22 3.48 -7.48
CA ILE A 314 -7.67 3.47 -7.19
C ILE A 314 -8.12 4.89 -6.79
N GLY A 315 -7.39 5.53 -5.89
CA GLY A 315 -7.67 6.89 -5.43
C GLY A 315 -7.62 7.92 -6.55
N ILE A 316 -6.59 7.89 -7.41
CA ILE A 316 -6.48 8.79 -8.56
C ILE A 316 -7.66 8.58 -9.52
N ALA A 317 -7.99 7.33 -9.85
CA ALA A 317 -9.10 7.01 -10.75
C ALA A 317 -10.44 7.52 -10.21
N LEU A 318 -10.73 7.28 -8.93
CA LEU A 318 -11.96 7.75 -8.27
C LEU A 318 -12.00 9.28 -8.12
N ALA A 319 -10.87 9.93 -7.81
CA ALA A 319 -10.79 11.38 -7.70
C ALA A 319 -11.06 12.09 -9.04
N LEU A 320 -10.51 11.53 -10.13
CA LEU A 320 -10.78 12.02 -11.49
C LEU A 320 -12.23 11.69 -11.90
N GLY A 321 -12.71 10.49 -11.60
CA GLY A 321 -14.10 10.07 -11.85
C GLY A 321 -15.14 10.98 -11.20
N ARG A 322 -14.90 11.42 -9.95
CA ARG A 322 -15.74 12.40 -9.24
C ARG A 322 -15.80 13.76 -9.93
N ARG A 323 -14.79 14.13 -10.73
CA ARG A 323 -14.75 15.37 -11.53
C ARG A 323 -15.26 15.20 -12.96
N SER A 324 -15.64 13.98 -13.36
CA SER A 324 -16.11 13.71 -14.72
C SER A 324 -17.41 14.46 -15.03
N THR A 325 -17.57 14.86 -16.29
CA THR A 325 -18.82 15.44 -16.82
C THR A 325 -19.89 14.37 -17.02
N ILE A 326 -19.48 13.10 -17.18
CA ILE A 326 -20.40 11.97 -17.37
C ILE A 326 -21.09 11.67 -16.04
N PRO A 327 -22.43 11.85 -15.93
CA PRO A 327 -23.14 11.73 -14.66
C PRO A 327 -22.97 10.36 -14.00
N LEU A 328 -22.99 9.27 -14.77
CA LEU A 328 -22.86 7.91 -14.27
C LEU A 328 -21.53 7.68 -13.54
N ILE A 329 -20.41 8.05 -14.17
CA ILE A 329 -19.06 7.88 -13.59
C ILE A 329 -18.93 8.72 -12.32
N ARG A 330 -19.43 9.95 -12.35
CA ARG A 330 -19.39 10.88 -11.23
C ARG A 330 -20.20 10.37 -10.05
N ILE A 331 -21.45 9.94 -10.26
CA ILE A 331 -22.34 9.42 -9.20
C ILE A 331 -21.74 8.14 -8.61
N PHE A 332 -21.27 7.21 -9.45
CA PHE A 332 -20.60 6.00 -8.99
C PHE A 332 -19.38 6.32 -8.11
N SER A 333 -18.52 7.23 -8.57
CA SER A 333 -17.32 7.62 -7.81
C SER A 333 -17.67 8.28 -6.47
N ILE A 334 -18.68 9.17 -6.46
CA ILE A 334 -19.16 9.80 -5.22
C ILE A 334 -19.72 8.74 -4.26
N ALA A 335 -20.64 7.91 -4.73
CA ALA A 335 -21.25 6.86 -3.91
C ALA A 335 -20.21 5.91 -3.32
N PHE A 336 -19.24 5.47 -4.14
CA PHE A 336 -18.14 4.63 -3.69
C PHE A 336 -17.31 5.33 -2.59
N ILE A 337 -16.85 6.55 -2.84
CA ILE A 337 -16.00 7.28 -1.88
C ILE A 337 -16.72 7.49 -0.56
N GLU A 338 -17.96 7.98 -0.59
CA GLU A 338 -18.72 8.28 0.63
C GLU A 338 -19.10 7.00 1.40
N PHE A 339 -19.45 5.90 0.70
CA PHE A 339 -19.72 4.60 1.32
C PHE A 339 -18.52 4.06 2.08
N TRP A 340 -17.37 3.91 1.41
CA TRP A 340 -16.18 3.30 2.01
C TRP A 340 -15.58 4.15 3.12
N ARG A 341 -15.69 5.48 3.03
CA ARG A 341 -15.26 6.38 4.11
C ARG A 341 -16.23 6.40 5.30
N GLY A 342 -17.49 6.03 5.09
CA GLY A 342 -18.52 5.95 6.14
C GLY A 342 -18.49 4.66 6.96
N VAL A 343 -17.81 3.61 6.48
CA VAL A 343 -17.74 2.29 7.15
C VAL A 343 -16.40 2.12 7.88
N PRO A 344 -16.34 1.59 9.11
CA PRO A 344 -15.08 1.27 9.78
C PRO A 344 -14.29 0.16 9.06
N LEU A 345 -12.96 0.27 8.98
CA LEU A 345 -12.11 -0.76 8.36
C LEU A 345 -12.26 -2.14 9.01
N ILE A 346 -12.45 -2.21 10.34
CA ILE A 346 -12.70 -3.47 11.05
C ILE A 346 -13.96 -4.18 10.52
N THR A 347 -15.03 -3.43 10.23
CA THR A 347 -16.28 -3.97 9.68
C THR A 347 -16.07 -4.53 8.28
N VAL A 348 -15.29 -3.82 7.45
CA VAL A 348 -14.90 -4.28 6.10
C VAL A 348 -14.15 -5.61 6.17
N LEU A 349 -13.15 -5.70 7.05
CA LEU A 349 -12.35 -6.91 7.22
C LEU A 349 -13.22 -8.06 7.72
N PHE A 350 -14.03 -7.82 8.74
CA PHE A 350 -14.94 -8.84 9.29
C PHE A 350 -15.93 -9.35 8.23
N PHE A 351 -16.53 -8.45 7.46
CA PHE A 351 -17.42 -8.81 6.37
C PHE A 351 -16.70 -9.64 5.31
N ALA A 352 -15.52 -9.21 4.86
CA ALA A 352 -14.74 -9.93 3.86
C ALA A 352 -14.35 -11.35 4.34
N THR A 353 -14.01 -11.51 5.61
CA THR A 353 -13.56 -12.81 6.13
C THR A 353 -14.71 -13.76 6.48
N TYR A 354 -15.77 -13.26 7.13
CA TYR A 354 -16.80 -14.13 7.71
C TYR A 354 -18.14 -14.09 6.98
N MET A 355 -18.53 -12.94 6.43
CA MET A 355 -19.85 -12.78 5.79
C MET A 355 -19.81 -13.08 4.29
N LEU A 356 -18.81 -12.56 3.57
CA LEU A 356 -18.67 -12.74 2.12
C LEU A 356 -18.72 -14.23 1.70
N PRO A 357 -18.05 -15.19 2.37
CA PRO A 357 -18.15 -16.60 2.03
C PRO A 357 -19.56 -17.20 2.08
N LEU A 358 -20.46 -16.64 2.91
CA LEU A 358 -21.85 -17.11 3.00
C LEU A 358 -22.67 -16.77 1.75
N PHE A 359 -22.24 -15.77 0.98
CA PHE A 359 -22.87 -15.36 -0.27
C PHE A 359 -22.21 -15.97 -1.50
N LEU A 360 -21.05 -16.64 -1.34
CA LEU A 360 -20.34 -17.29 -2.43
C LEU A 360 -20.83 -18.74 -2.57
N PRO A 361 -21.06 -19.25 -3.80
CA PRO A 361 -21.49 -20.62 -4.02
C PRO A 361 -20.43 -21.61 -3.50
N GLY A 362 -20.86 -22.76 -2.97
CA GLY A 362 -20.07 -23.65 -2.10
C GLY A 362 -18.72 -24.20 -2.63
N ASN A 363 -18.37 -23.95 -3.88
CA ASN A 363 -17.07 -24.32 -4.47
C ASN A 363 -16.10 -23.14 -4.63
N PHE A 364 -16.55 -21.90 -4.43
CA PHE A 364 -15.70 -20.71 -4.61
C PHE A 364 -15.13 -20.23 -3.27
N THR A 365 -13.94 -20.73 -2.93
CA THR A 365 -13.21 -20.29 -1.73
C THR A 365 -12.09 -19.33 -2.12
N VAL A 366 -12.16 -18.10 -1.63
CA VAL A 366 -11.09 -17.12 -1.78
C VAL A 366 -10.21 -17.15 -0.54
N ASP A 367 -8.90 -17.13 -0.75
CA ASP A 367 -7.93 -17.06 0.33
C ASP A 367 -8.20 -15.88 1.31
N GLY A 368 -7.92 -16.12 2.60
CA GLY A 368 -8.17 -15.13 3.65
C GLY A 368 -7.34 -13.86 3.50
N LEU A 369 -6.06 -13.98 3.14
CA LEU A 369 -5.17 -12.85 2.93
C LEU A 369 -5.62 -12.04 1.71
N VAL A 370 -5.98 -12.69 0.61
CA VAL A 370 -6.48 -12.02 -0.60
C VAL A 370 -7.74 -11.21 -0.31
N ARG A 371 -8.70 -11.75 0.44
CA ARG A 371 -9.91 -11.02 0.84
C ARG A 371 -9.59 -9.78 1.68
N ALA A 372 -8.68 -9.90 2.64
CA ALA A 372 -8.22 -8.77 3.44
C ALA A 372 -7.52 -7.70 2.58
N LEU A 373 -6.65 -8.11 1.65
CA LEU A 373 -5.95 -7.20 0.73
C LEU A 373 -6.93 -6.42 -0.16
N ILE A 374 -7.96 -7.08 -0.70
CA ILE A 374 -9.00 -6.42 -1.50
C ILE A 374 -9.77 -5.41 -0.65
N GLY A 375 -10.22 -5.80 0.54
CA GLY A 375 -10.94 -4.90 1.45
C GLY A 375 -10.11 -3.67 1.82
N ILE A 376 -8.83 -3.87 2.13
CA ILE A 376 -7.89 -2.78 2.45
C ILE A 376 -7.66 -1.89 1.23
N ALA A 377 -7.45 -2.45 0.04
CA ALA A 377 -7.22 -1.68 -1.19
C ALA A 377 -8.41 -0.78 -1.55
N LEU A 378 -9.64 -1.29 -1.43
CA LEU A 378 -10.86 -0.51 -1.70
C LEU A 378 -11.07 0.57 -0.64
N PHE A 379 -10.94 0.22 0.64
CA PHE A 379 -11.09 1.16 1.75
C PHE A 379 -10.07 2.29 1.67
N THR A 380 -8.78 1.95 1.60
CA THR A 380 -7.72 2.97 1.50
C THR A 380 -7.76 3.72 0.18
N GLY A 381 -8.15 3.08 -0.92
CA GLY A 381 -8.38 3.74 -2.21
C GLY A 381 -9.39 4.89 -2.11
N ALA A 382 -10.47 4.73 -1.34
CA ALA A 382 -11.44 5.80 -1.10
C ALA A 382 -10.86 6.98 -0.31
N TYR A 383 -10.02 6.72 0.71
CA TYR A 383 -9.31 7.79 1.43
C TYR A 383 -8.27 8.49 0.55
N GLN A 384 -7.56 7.74 -0.30
CA GLN A 384 -6.61 8.33 -1.25
C GLN A 384 -7.33 9.15 -2.32
N ALA A 385 -8.54 8.78 -2.73
CA ALA A 385 -9.34 9.58 -3.65
C ALA A 385 -9.63 10.97 -3.07
N GLU A 386 -9.95 11.06 -1.78
CA GLU A 386 -10.21 12.33 -1.12
C GLU A 386 -8.95 13.17 -0.96
N ASN A 387 -7.83 12.53 -0.58
CA ASN A 387 -6.53 13.19 -0.53
C ASN A 387 -6.15 13.80 -1.89
N VAL A 388 -6.24 13.01 -2.97
CA VAL A 388 -5.93 13.46 -4.33
C VAL A 388 -6.91 14.55 -4.79
N ARG A 389 -8.20 14.45 -4.46
CA ARG A 389 -9.22 15.47 -4.74
C ARG A 389 -8.84 16.82 -4.08
N GLY A 390 -8.41 16.79 -2.82
CA GLY A 390 -7.92 17.97 -2.11
C GLY A 390 -6.73 18.62 -2.81
N GLY A 391 -5.80 17.81 -3.32
CA GLY A 391 -4.66 18.27 -4.12
C GLY A 391 -5.06 18.89 -5.45
N LEU A 392 -6.00 18.26 -6.17
CA LEU A 392 -6.52 18.78 -7.43
C LEU A 392 -7.24 20.12 -7.25
N ALA A 393 -7.91 20.32 -6.12
CA ALA A 393 -8.60 21.58 -5.80
C ALA A 393 -7.63 22.72 -5.42
N ALA A 394 -6.42 22.38 -4.97
CA ALA A 394 -5.40 23.36 -4.61
C ALA A 394 -4.69 23.98 -5.84
N ILE A 395 -4.83 23.38 -7.03
CA ILE A 395 -4.20 23.88 -8.26
C ILE A 395 -4.97 25.10 -8.79
N PRO A 396 -4.30 26.25 -9.03
CA PRO A 396 -4.94 27.41 -9.64
C PRO A 396 -5.56 27.09 -11.01
N ARG A 397 -6.77 27.60 -11.27
CA ARG A 397 -7.50 27.36 -12.53
C ARG A 397 -6.72 27.81 -13.78
N GLY A 398 -5.88 28.84 -13.64
CA GLY A 398 -5.03 29.36 -14.71
C GLY A 398 -4.10 28.32 -15.36
N GLN A 399 -3.68 27.27 -14.65
CA GLN A 399 -2.89 26.17 -15.23
C GLN A 399 -3.68 25.39 -16.30
N GLY A 400 -4.97 25.14 -16.02
CA GLY A 400 -5.87 24.47 -16.96
C GLY A 400 -6.25 25.38 -18.13
N GLU A 401 -6.51 26.66 -17.86
CA GLU A 401 -6.86 27.66 -18.89
C GLU A 401 -5.68 27.92 -19.85
N ALA A 402 -4.45 28.04 -19.33
CA ALA A 402 -3.26 28.18 -20.15
C ALA A 402 -3.01 26.94 -21.04
N ALA A 403 -3.19 25.73 -20.48
CA ALA A 403 -3.07 24.49 -21.26
C ALA A 403 -4.14 24.41 -22.37
N ALA A 404 -5.37 24.85 -22.09
CA ALA A 404 -6.43 24.92 -23.07
C ALA A 404 -6.14 25.96 -24.17
N ALA A 405 -5.55 27.11 -23.83
CA ALA A 405 -5.11 28.12 -24.79
C ALA A 405 -4.02 27.61 -25.74
N LEU A 406 -3.20 26.64 -25.29
CA LEU A 406 -2.22 25.92 -26.11
C LEU A 406 -2.83 24.76 -26.91
N GLY A 407 -4.15 24.57 -26.87
CA GLY A 407 -4.85 23.49 -27.58
C GLY A 407 -4.60 22.09 -27.00
N LEU A 408 -4.16 21.98 -25.75
CA LEU A 408 -3.95 20.68 -25.11
C LEU A 408 -5.29 20.03 -24.74
N SER A 409 -5.43 18.75 -25.09
CA SER A 409 -6.60 17.96 -24.70
C SER A 409 -6.65 17.75 -23.18
N TRP A 410 -7.85 17.54 -22.63
CA TRP A 410 -8.04 17.32 -21.19
C TRP A 410 -7.14 16.22 -20.61
N TRP A 411 -6.92 15.14 -21.36
CA TRP A 411 -6.04 14.04 -20.96
C TRP A 411 -4.58 14.49 -20.86
N LYS A 412 -4.08 15.27 -21.81
CA LYS A 412 -2.72 15.83 -21.79
C LYS A 412 -2.57 16.85 -20.66
N THR A 413 -3.53 17.75 -20.53
CA THR A 413 -3.56 18.76 -19.45
C THR A 413 -3.57 18.09 -18.07
N THR A 414 -4.39 17.06 -17.89
CA THR A 414 -4.49 16.35 -16.61
C THR A 414 -3.23 15.55 -16.33
N SER A 415 -2.76 14.71 -17.25
CA SER A 415 -1.64 13.78 -16.98
C SER A 415 -0.28 14.48 -16.90
N LEU A 416 -0.04 15.50 -17.71
CA LEU A 416 1.28 16.15 -17.82
C LEU A 416 1.42 17.40 -16.95
N ILE A 417 0.31 18.09 -16.65
CA ILE A 417 0.34 19.40 -15.98
C ILE A 417 -0.32 19.32 -14.61
N VAL A 418 -1.62 19.05 -14.55
CA VAL A 418 -2.41 19.23 -13.31
C VAL A 418 -2.16 18.12 -12.29
N LEU A 419 -2.18 16.85 -12.70
CA LEU A 419 -2.05 15.70 -11.80
C LEU A 419 -0.67 15.63 -11.13
N PRO A 420 0.47 15.79 -11.83
CA PRO A 420 1.78 15.79 -11.17
C PRO A 420 1.93 16.91 -10.13
N GLN A 421 1.39 18.11 -10.42
CA GLN A 421 1.38 19.22 -9.47
C GLN A 421 0.49 18.90 -8.25
N ALA A 422 -0.71 18.39 -8.48
CA ALA A 422 -1.64 18.03 -7.42
C ALA A 422 -1.05 16.95 -6.49
N LEU A 423 -0.47 15.89 -7.07
CA LEU A 423 0.18 14.81 -6.31
C LEU A 423 1.33 15.36 -5.46
N ARG A 424 2.12 16.32 -5.98
CA ARG A 424 3.18 16.98 -5.22
C ARG A 424 2.65 17.75 -4.01
N HIS A 425 1.51 18.44 -4.15
CA HIS A 425 0.90 19.17 -3.04
C HIS A 425 0.39 18.25 -1.92
N VAL A 426 -0.01 17.02 -2.23
CA VAL A 426 -0.61 16.11 -1.25
C VAL A 426 0.36 15.08 -0.69
N ILE A 427 1.65 15.12 -1.05
CA ILE A 427 2.68 14.19 -0.52
C ILE A 427 2.60 14.06 1.02
N PRO A 428 2.50 15.15 1.82
CA PRO A 428 2.40 15.02 3.28
C PRO A 428 1.19 14.19 3.73
N ASN A 429 0.02 14.45 3.12
CA ASN A 429 -1.22 13.73 3.42
C ASN A 429 -1.13 12.27 2.98
N LEU A 430 -0.56 12.00 1.80
CA LEU A 430 -0.37 10.63 1.30
C LEU A 430 0.50 9.82 2.26
N VAL A 431 1.65 10.36 2.69
CA VAL A 431 2.54 9.65 3.62
C VAL A 431 1.89 9.46 4.99
N ASN A 432 1.14 10.45 5.49
CA ASN A 432 0.39 10.27 6.74
C ASN A 432 -0.67 9.15 6.63
N SER A 433 -1.39 9.07 5.52
CA SER A 433 -2.33 7.97 5.25
C SER A 433 -1.61 6.62 5.11
N PHE A 434 -0.42 6.56 4.52
CA PHE A 434 0.39 5.33 4.45
C PHE A 434 0.90 4.89 5.84
N ILE A 435 1.29 5.83 6.70
CA ILE A 435 1.64 5.55 8.10
C ILE A 435 0.44 5.00 8.86
N SER A 436 -0.75 5.57 8.65
CA SER A 436 -1.99 5.04 9.24
C SER A 436 -2.29 3.63 8.74
N LEU A 437 -2.26 3.39 7.42
CA LEU A 437 -2.45 2.05 6.85
C LEU A 437 -1.46 1.03 7.44
N PHE A 438 -0.18 1.39 7.59
CA PHE A 438 0.80 0.50 8.21
C PHE A 438 0.39 0.08 9.63
N LYS A 439 -0.10 1.01 10.46
CA LYS A 439 -0.64 0.69 11.80
C LYS A 439 -1.93 -0.12 11.71
N ASP A 440 -2.81 0.22 10.78
CA ASP A 440 -4.11 -0.44 10.59
C ASP A 440 -3.97 -1.89 10.10
N THR A 441 -2.81 -2.29 9.56
CA THR A 441 -2.54 -3.71 9.28
C THR A 441 -2.68 -4.58 10.53
N SER A 442 -2.52 -4.04 11.73
CA SER A 442 -2.75 -4.77 12.98
C SER A 442 -4.20 -5.22 13.16
N LEU A 443 -5.16 -4.58 12.48
CA LEU A 443 -6.57 -4.98 12.50
C LEU A 443 -6.81 -6.31 11.79
N VAL A 444 -5.90 -6.75 10.91
CA VAL A 444 -6.05 -8.06 10.25
C VAL A 444 -5.94 -9.22 11.25
N SER A 445 -5.32 -8.99 12.42
CA SER A 445 -5.31 -9.95 13.53
C SER A 445 -6.71 -10.30 14.05
N ILE A 446 -7.68 -9.39 13.89
CA ILE A 446 -9.06 -9.60 14.31
C ILE A 446 -9.76 -10.64 13.42
N VAL A 447 -9.36 -10.74 12.16
CA VAL A 447 -9.89 -11.69 11.19
C VAL A 447 -9.03 -12.95 11.06
N ALA A 448 -8.36 -13.34 12.16
CA ALA A 448 -7.53 -14.53 12.28
C ALA A 448 -6.33 -14.61 11.32
N LEU A 449 -5.85 -13.46 10.80
CA LEU A 449 -4.56 -13.40 10.10
C LEU A 449 -3.45 -13.09 11.11
N PHE A 450 -2.36 -13.86 11.08
CA PHE A 450 -1.28 -13.71 12.05
C PHE A 450 -0.25 -12.67 11.61
N ASP A 451 -0.61 -11.39 11.54
CA ASP A 451 0.35 -10.29 11.32
C ASP A 451 1.36 -10.19 12.49
N LEU A 452 2.19 -9.13 12.54
CA LEU A 452 3.10 -8.92 13.67
C LEU A 452 2.38 -8.96 15.03
N LEU A 453 1.22 -8.32 15.15
CA LEU A 453 0.45 -8.31 16.40
C LEU A 453 -0.22 -9.67 16.68
N GLY A 454 -0.80 -10.30 15.65
CA GLY A 454 -1.40 -11.63 15.75
C GLY A 454 -0.38 -12.71 16.12
N SER A 455 0.80 -12.71 15.49
CA SER A 455 1.89 -13.64 15.77
C SER A 455 2.44 -13.44 17.18
N LEU A 456 2.52 -12.19 17.64
CA LEU A 456 2.90 -11.89 19.01
C LEU A 456 1.88 -12.46 20.01
N ARG A 457 0.59 -12.19 19.82
CA ARG A 457 -0.48 -12.72 20.69
C ARG A 457 -0.48 -14.25 20.70
N ALA A 458 -0.26 -14.88 19.54
CA ALA A 458 -0.15 -16.33 19.41
C ALA A 458 1.06 -16.89 20.18
N SER A 459 2.14 -16.12 20.33
CA SER A 459 3.32 -16.58 21.07
C SER A 459 3.15 -16.54 22.60
N PHE A 460 2.13 -15.84 23.13
CA PHE A 460 1.84 -15.79 24.57
C PHE A 460 1.28 -17.11 25.13
N SER A 461 0.75 -17.98 24.26
CA SER A 461 0.26 -19.30 24.66
C SER A 461 1.39 -20.31 24.90
N ASP A 462 2.66 -19.97 24.63
CA ASP A 462 3.79 -20.85 24.86
C ASP A 462 4.07 -21.02 26.37
N PRO A 463 3.88 -22.24 26.95
CA PRO A 463 4.12 -22.47 28.37
C PRO A 463 5.57 -22.26 28.79
N LYS A 464 6.53 -22.41 27.87
CA LYS A 464 7.98 -22.25 28.15
C LYS A 464 8.34 -20.81 28.52
N TRP A 465 7.56 -19.84 28.05
CA TRP A 465 7.82 -18.40 28.21
C TRP A 465 6.67 -17.63 28.84
N SER A 466 5.66 -18.32 29.37
CA SER A 466 4.52 -17.68 30.04
C SER A 466 4.94 -17.10 31.40
N THR A 467 4.96 -15.77 31.50
CA THR A 467 5.22 -14.99 32.71
C THR A 467 4.35 -13.73 32.74
N PRO A 468 4.16 -13.08 33.91
CA PRO A 468 3.41 -11.83 34.00
C PRO A 468 3.97 -10.68 33.14
N SER A 469 5.29 -10.65 32.89
CA SER A 469 5.95 -9.60 32.10
C SER A 469 6.02 -9.89 30.60
N THR A 470 5.72 -11.12 30.16
CA THR A 470 5.81 -11.56 28.74
C THR A 470 4.93 -10.71 27.84
N ALA A 471 3.67 -10.46 28.21
CA ALA A 471 2.74 -9.68 27.40
C ALA A 471 3.20 -8.23 27.20
N PHE A 472 3.61 -7.58 28.29
CA PHE A 472 4.12 -6.20 28.26
C PHE A 472 5.41 -6.08 27.45
N THR A 473 6.33 -7.04 27.61
CA THR A 473 7.57 -7.11 26.82
C THR A 473 7.27 -7.26 25.34
N GLY A 474 6.34 -8.17 25.01
CA GLY A 474 5.85 -8.39 23.66
C GLY A 474 5.30 -7.13 23.01
N PHE A 475 4.35 -6.47 23.66
CA PHE A 475 3.73 -5.25 23.13
C PHE A 475 4.72 -4.09 23.04
N ALA A 476 5.65 -3.97 23.98
CA ALA A 476 6.70 -2.95 23.89
C ALA A 476 7.62 -3.21 22.69
N PHE A 477 8.03 -4.46 22.46
CA PHE A 477 8.85 -4.82 21.30
C PHE A 477 8.12 -4.55 19.97
N ALA A 478 6.86 -4.99 19.84
CA ALA A 478 6.05 -4.69 18.66
C ALA A 478 5.87 -3.16 18.48
N GLY A 479 5.64 -2.43 19.57
CA GLY A 479 5.54 -0.97 19.57
C GLY A 479 6.82 -0.30 19.08
N ILE A 480 8.00 -0.79 19.48
CA ILE A 480 9.30 -0.32 18.98
C ILE A 480 9.42 -0.56 17.48
N ILE A 481 9.03 -1.74 16.97
CA ILE A 481 9.02 -2.02 15.52
C ILE A 481 8.10 -1.03 14.80
N TYR A 482 6.83 -0.92 15.23
CA TYR A 482 5.89 0.02 14.63
C TYR A 482 6.42 1.46 14.66
N PHE A 483 7.03 1.87 15.77
CA PHE A 483 7.64 3.19 15.92
C PHE A 483 8.78 3.42 14.94
N ILE A 484 9.73 2.48 14.79
CA ILE A 484 10.87 2.61 13.88
C ILE A 484 10.39 2.81 12.44
N PHE A 485 9.44 1.99 11.97
CA PHE A 485 8.89 2.12 10.63
C PHE A 485 8.10 3.44 10.44
N CYS A 486 7.20 3.78 11.37
CA CYS A 486 6.40 5.01 11.29
C CYS A 486 7.27 6.26 11.37
N PHE A 487 8.25 6.27 12.26
CA PHE A 487 9.20 7.37 12.42
C PHE A 487 10.08 7.51 11.17
N GLY A 488 10.59 6.40 10.62
CA GLY A 488 11.35 6.40 9.37
C GLY A 488 10.56 7.01 8.20
N MET A 489 9.32 6.57 8.00
CA MET A 489 8.43 7.13 6.98
C MET A 489 8.13 8.62 7.21
N SER A 490 7.88 9.01 8.47
CA SER A 490 7.62 10.41 8.83
C SER A 490 8.82 11.33 8.57
N ARG A 491 10.02 10.92 8.99
CA ARG A 491 11.26 11.69 8.75
C ARG A 491 11.58 11.81 7.27
N TYR A 492 11.36 10.74 6.51
CA TYR A 492 11.52 10.77 5.06
C TYR A 492 10.53 11.74 4.40
N SER A 493 9.26 11.75 4.84
CA SER A 493 8.25 12.71 4.36
C SER A 493 8.70 14.16 4.53
N LEU A 494 9.14 14.53 5.74
CA LEU A 494 9.63 15.87 6.06
C LEU A 494 10.83 16.28 5.19
N PHE A 495 11.74 15.33 4.98
CA PHE A 495 12.90 15.55 4.11
C PHE A 495 12.46 15.82 2.64
N VAL A 496 11.52 15.04 2.11
CA VAL A 496 10.97 15.23 0.77
C VAL A 496 10.23 16.56 0.66
N GLU A 497 9.42 16.91 1.64
CA GLU A 497 8.68 18.17 1.70
C GLU A 497 9.62 19.38 1.68
N HIS A 498 10.65 19.39 2.54
CA HIS A 498 11.63 20.47 2.58
C HIS A 498 12.36 20.63 1.25
N ARG A 499 12.69 19.53 0.57
CA ARG A 499 13.35 19.55 -0.73
C ARG A 499 12.43 20.11 -1.82
N LEU A 500 11.17 19.71 -1.83
CA LEU A 500 10.20 20.16 -2.84
C LEU A 500 9.82 21.64 -2.64
N ASN A 501 9.82 22.14 -1.41
CA ASN A 501 9.49 23.53 -1.09
C ASN A 501 10.71 24.47 -1.10
N ALA A 502 11.88 24.02 -1.56
CA ALA A 502 13.11 24.83 -1.59
C ALA A 502 12.94 26.17 -2.36
N HIS A 503 12.15 26.18 -3.43
CA HIS A 503 11.87 27.39 -4.24
C HIS A 503 10.94 28.41 -3.56
N ARG A 504 10.31 28.06 -2.43
CA ARG A 504 9.49 28.99 -1.63
C ARG A 504 10.29 29.67 -0.51
N ARG A 505 11.53 29.22 -0.27
CA ARG A 505 12.38 29.72 0.82
C ARG A 505 13.44 30.74 0.35
N ASN A 506 13.73 30.74 -0.95
CA ASN A 506 14.48 31.79 -1.64
C ASN A 506 13.47 32.67 -2.36
#